data_AF-A0A0J7K0N5-F1
#
_entry.id   AF-A0A0J7K0N5-F1
#
_cell.length_a   1.000
_cell.length_b   1.000
_cell.length_c   1.000
_cell.angle_alpha   90.00
_cell.angle_beta   90.00
_cell.angle_gamma   90.00
#
_symmetry.space_group_name_H-M   'P 1'
#
loop_
_entity.id
_entity.type
_entity.pdbx_description
1 polymer ?
#
loop_
_entity_poly.entity_id
_entity_poly.type
_entity_poly.pdbx_seq_one_letter_code
_entity_poly.pdbx_strand_id
1 'polypeptide(L)'
;MADYVLGDTKPSDVPLPDDGLSAEQLFTAGDGLTYNDFIILPGYIDFTADEVDLLSPLTRKIMLKAPLVSSPMDTVTESDMAIAMALSGGIGIIHHNCSAEYQANEVHK
;
A
#
# COMPACT_ATOMS: atom_id res chain seq x y z
N MET A 1 32.10 -13.57 -6.39
CA MET A 1 31.43 -14.87 -6.23
C MET A 1 30.24 -14.92 -7.18
N ALA A 2 30.55 -14.77 -8.47
CA ALA A 2 29.59 -14.61 -9.55
C ALA A 2 29.99 -15.67 -10.57
N ASP A 3 29.51 -16.90 -10.38
CA ASP A 3 29.66 -18.03 -11.30
C ASP A 3 28.71 -19.14 -10.85
N TYR A 4 27.41 -18.98 -11.11
CA TYR A 4 26.47 -20.11 -11.08
C TYR A 4 25.28 -19.87 -12.00
N VAL A 5 25.53 -19.75 -13.31
CA VAL A 5 24.49 -20.03 -14.32
C VAL A 5 25.17 -20.57 -15.59
N LEU A 6 25.57 -21.85 -15.54
CA LEU A 6 25.87 -22.63 -16.74
C LEU A 6 24.81 -23.72 -16.84
N GLY A 7 23.83 -23.52 -17.72
CA GLY A 7 22.78 -24.48 -18.03
C GLY A 7 21.39 -23.85 -18.05
N ASP A 8 20.51 -24.37 -18.91
CA ASP A 8 19.11 -23.96 -19.11
C ASP A 8 18.19 -24.17 -17.88
N THR A 9 18.74 -24.15 -16.67
CA THR A 9 17.99 -24.24 -15.41
C THR A 9 17.35 -22.91 -15.09
N LYS A 10 16.03 -22.92 -14.85
CA LYS A 10 15.34 -21.72 -14.38
C LYS A 10 15.84 -21.41 -12.96
N PRO A 11 15.92 -20.13 -12.54
CA PRO A 11 16.31 -19.77 -11.17
C PRO A 11 15.47 -20.45 -10.08
N SER A 12 14.26 -20.93 -10.42
CA SER A 12 13.38 -21.72 -9.56
C SER A 12 13.92 -23.11 -9.18
N ASP A 13 14.90 -23.63 -9.92
CA ASP A 13 15.38 -25.01 -9.80
C ASP A 13 16.64 -25.12 -8.91
N VAL A 14 17.15 -23.99 -8.42
CA VAL A 14 18.28 -23.91 -7.50
C VAL A 14 17.75 -23.72 -6.08
N PRO A 15 18.09 -24.59 -5.11
CA PRO A 15 17.76 -24.35 -3.71
C PRO A 15 18.35 -23.02 -3.27
N LEU A 16 17.49 -22.06 -2.96
CA LEU A 16 17.92 -20.77 -2.43
C LEU A 16 18.47 -20.99 -1.01
N PRO A 17 19.60 -20.36 -0.65
CA PRO A 17 20.06 -20.32 0.73
C PRO A 17 18.96 -19.67 1.60
N ASP A 18 18.77 -20.18 2.81
CA ASP A 18 17.91 -19.52 3.79
C ASP A 18 18.54 -18.16 4.17
N ASP A 19 17.89 -17.07 3.76
CA ASP A 19 18.31 -15.70 4.04
C ASP A 19 17.11 -14.85 4.51
N GLY A 20 17.36 -13.95 5.46
CA GLY A 20 16.35 -13.08 6.07
C GLY A 20 15.47 -13.73 7.15
N LEU A 21 14.43 -13.00 7.54
CA LEU A 21 13.41 -13.43 8.49
C LEU A 21 12.03 -13.30 7.86
N SER A 22 11.15 -14.27 8.13
CA SER A 22 9.73 -14.14 7.80
C SER A 22 9.05 -13.09 8.69
N ALA A 23 7.90 -12.57 8.24
CA ALA A 23 7.10 -11.64 9.03
C ALA A 23 6.68 -12.24 10.38
N GLU A 24 6.34 -13.52 10.42
CA GLU A 24 5.97 -14.21 11.67
C GLU A 24 7.13 -14.21 12.67
N GLN A 25 8.34 -14.54 12.22
CA GLN A 25 9.54 -14.53 13.06
C GLN A 25 9.88 -13.12 13.55
N LEU A 26 9.75 -12.11 12.67
CA LEU A 26 10.08 -10.73 12.99
C LEU A 26 9.09 -10.10 13.98
N PHE A 27 7.78 -10.21 13.73
CA PHE A 27 6.75 -9.53 14.52
C PHE A 27 6.37 -10.27 15.82
N THR A 28 6.79 -11.53 15.99
CA THR A 28 6.55 -12.31 17.23
C THR A 28 7.69 -12.16 18.24
N ALA A 29 8.79 -11.47 17.87
CA ALA A 29 9.98 -11.31 18.72
C ALA A 29 9.75 -10.49 20.01
N GLY A 30 8.61 -9.79 20.14
CA GLY A 30 8.16 -9.15 21.38
C GLY A 30 8.41 -7.65 21.47
N ASP A 31 9.15 -7.07 20.52
CA ASP A 31 9.38 -5.62 20.44
C ASP A 31 8.35 -4.93 19.55
N GLY A 32 8.01 -3.68 19.88
CA GLY A 32 7.21 -2.82 19.01
C GLY A 32 8.08 -2.23 17.90
N LEU A 33 7.86 -2.62 16.66
CA LEU A 33 8.61 -2.14 15.49
C LEU A 33 7.89 -0.98 14.79
N THR A 34 8.66 -0.02 14.28
CA THR A 34 8.21 1.03 13.34
C THR A 34 8.76 0.79 11.93
N TYR A 35 8.29 1.55 10.94
CA TYR A 35 8.66 1.37 9.53
C TYR A 35 10.16 1.53 9.25
N ASN A 36 10.89 2.26 10.10
CA ASN A 36 12.33 2.48 9.94
C ASN A 36 13.19 1.38 10.56
N ASP A 37 12.60 0.43 11.28
CA ASP A 37 13.35 -0.60 12.02
C ASP A 37 13.68 -1.84 11.16
N PHE A 38 13.10 -1.94 9.96
CA PHE A 38 13.31 -3.08 9.07
C PHE A 38 13.32 -2.67 7.61
N ILE A 39 13.78 -3.59 6.76
CA ILE A 39 13.77 -3.47 5.31
C ILE A 39 13.16 -4.74 4.69
N ILE A 40 12.69 -4.63 3.45
CA ILE A 40 12.20 -5.77 2.68
C ILE A 40 13.33 -6.24 1.75
N LEU A 41 13.66 -7.53 1.80
CA LEU A 41 14.64 -8.10 0.90
C LEU A 41 14.08 -8.18 -0.54
N PRO A 42 14.88 -7.80 -1.56
CA PRO A 42 14.42 -7.83 -2.94
C PRO A 42 14.24 -9.26 -3.46
N GLY A 43 13.33 -9.42 -4.43
CA GLY A 43 13.10 -10.67 -5.17
C GLY A 43 13.53 -10.57 -6.63
N TYR A 44 13.26 -11.63 -7.39
CA TYR A 44 13.42 -11.65 -8.84
C TYR A 44 12.29 -10.87 -9.54
N ILE A 45 12.60 -10.22 -10.66
CA ILE A 45 11.66 -9.39 -11.44
C ILE A 45 11.73 -9.82 -12.92
N ASP A 46 10.57 -10.06 -13.53
CA ASP A 46 10.40 -10.37 -14.96
C ASP A 46 9.30 -9.55 -15.65
N PHE A 47 8.82 -8.48 -14.99
CA PHE A 47 7.75 -7.60 -15.46
C PHE A 47 8.13 -6.12 -15.29
N THR A 48 7.38 -5.20 -15.90
CA THR A 48 7.62 -3.75 -15.75
C THR A 48 6.77 -3.14 -14.63
N ALA A 49 7.23 -2.02 -14.06
CA ALA A 49 6.60 -1.44 -12.87
C ALA A 49 5.12 -1.04 -13.07
N ASP A 50 4.72 -0.69 -14.29
CA ASP A 50 3.36 -0.32 -14.66
C ASP A 50 2.39 -1.52 -14.76
N GLU A 51 2.90 -2.74 -14.79
CA GLU A 51 2.11 -3.98 -14.80
C GLU A 51 1.64 -4.39 -13.39
N VAL A 52 2.11 -3.71 -12.34
CA VAL A 52 1.73 -3.98 -10.95
C VAL A 52 0.31 -3.47 -10.68
N ASP A 53 -0.59 -4.38 -10.28
CA ASP A 53 -1.94 -4.03 -9.87
C ASP A 53 -1.97 -3.45 -8.44
N LEU A 54 -2.57 -2.27 -8.30
CA LEU A 54 -2.72 -1.55 -7.04
C LEU A 54 -4.15 -1.62 -6.47
N LEU A 55 -5.04 -2.41 -7.09
CA LEU A 55 -6.40 -2.61 -6.60
C LEU A 55 -6.41 -3.07 -5.15
N SER A 56 -7.03 -2.27 -4.29
CA SER A 56 -6.97 -2.46 -2.84
C SER A 56 -8.36 -2.33 -2.20
N PRO A 57 -8.76 -3.28 -1.33
CA PRO A 57 -10.04 -3.20 -0.63
C PRO A 57 -9.95 -2.19 0.52
N LEU A 58 -10.78 -1.15 0.51
CA LEU A 58 -10.95 -0.25 1.66
C LEU A 58 -11.92 -0.84 2.68
N THR A 59 -13.02 -1.40 2.19
CA THR A 59 -14.04 -2.08 3.01
C THR A 59 -14.43 -3.39 2.35
N ARG A 60 -15.28 -4.20 3.00
CA ARG A 60 -15.82 -5.43 2.42
C ARG A 60 -16.55 -5.24 1.08
N LYS A 61 -16.97 -4.01 0.74
CA LYS A 61 -17.76 -3.69 -0.45
C LYS A 61 -17.18 -2.59 -1.33
N ILE A 62 -16.10 -1.93 -0.91
CA ILE A 62 -15.52 -0.79 -1.63
C ILE A 62 -14.09 -1.13 -2.01
N MET A 63 -13.84 -1.15 -3.32
CA MET A 63 -12.52 -1.33 -3.92
C MET A 63 -12.00 0.02 -4.43
N LEU A 64 -10.72 0.29 -4.20
CA LEU A 64 -10.01 1.46 -4.71
C LEU A 64 -8.99 1.01 -5.77
N LYS A 65 -8.76 1.85 -6.78
CA LYS A 65 -7.72 1.60 -7.80
C LYS A 65 -6.32 1.90 -7.28
N ALA A 66 -6.20 2.75 -6.27
CA ALA A 66 -4.96 3.03 -5.56
C ALA A 66 -5.23 2.98 -4.04
N PRO A 67 -4.30 2.42 -3.23
CA PRO A 67 -4.43 2.33 -1.77
C PRO A 67 -4.17 3.67 -1.06
N LEU A 68 -4.72 4.77 -1.59
CA LEU A 68 -4.51 6.12 -1.07
C LEU A 68 -5.81 6.71 -0.52
N VAL A 69 -5.77 7.14 0.74
CA VAL A 69 -6.90 7.70 1.47
C VAL A 69 -6.46 9.00 2.14
N SER A 70 -7.21 10.08 1.94
CA SER A 70 -6.92 11.35 2.64
C SER A 70 -7.49 11.35 4.06
N SER A 71 -6.73 11.92 4.99
CA SER A 71 -7.09 11.97 6.42
C SER A 71 -8.31 12.87 6.65
N PRO A 72 -9.26 12.50 7.54
CA PRO A 72 -10.43 13.32 7.88
C PRO A 72 -10.10 14.48 8.81
N MET A 73 -9.28 15.42 8.33
CA MET A 73 -8.83 16.61 9.03
C MET A 73 -9.29 17.86 8.28
N ASP A 74 -9.66 18.90 9.02
CA ASP A 74 -10.07 20.22 8.49
C ASP A 74 -8.99 20.88 7.62
N THR A 75 -7.73 20.67 7.97
CA THR A 75 -6.56 21.16 7.22
C THR A 75 -6.23 20.32 5.98
N VAL A 76 -6.92 19.20 5.76
CA VAL A 76 -6.56 18.23 4.71
C VAL A 76 -7.71 17.97 3.75
N THR A 77 -8.92 17.66 4.25
CA THR A 77 -9.97 17.08 3.41
C THR A 77 -11.33 17.79 3.56
N GLU A 78 -11.61 18.67 2.59
CA GLU A 78 -12.94 19.18 2.23
C GLU A 78 -13.35 18.63 0.84
N SER A 79 -14.44 19.12 0.23
CA SER A 79 -14.96 18.62 -1.06
C SER A 79 -13.89 18.54 -2.15
N ASP A 80 -13.08 19.58 -2.31
CA ASP A 80 -12.09 19.67 -3.38
C ASP A 80 -11.06 18.53 -3.31
N MET A 81 -10.58 18.22 -2.10
CA MET A 81 -9.65 17.10 -1.87
C MET A 81 -10.34 15.76 -2.11
N ALA A 82 -11.57 15.58 -1.62
CA ALA A 82 -12.30 14.33 -1.80
C ALA A 82 -12.56 14.03 -3.29
N ILE A 83 -12.91 15.05 -4.08
CA ILE A 83 -13.08 14.95 -5.53
C ILE A 83 -11.75 14.61 -6.20
N ALA A 84 -10.66 15.31 -5.88
CA ALA A 84 -9.35 15.07 -6.48
C ALA A 84 -8.83 13.64 -6.20
N MET A 85 -9.00 13.17 -4.96
CA MET A 85 -8.63 11.81 -4.55
C MET A 85 -9.44 10.76 -5.29
N ALA A 86 -10.77 10.94 -5.39
CA ALA A 86 -11.66 10.03 -6.10
C ALA A 86 -11.31 9.94 -7.60
N LEU A 87 -11.05 11.09 -8.25
CA LEU A 87 -10.62 11.13 -9.66
C LEU A 87 -9.27 10.45 -9.88
N SER A 88 -8.38 10.49 -8.88
CA SER A 88 -7.07 9.84 -8.91
C SER A 88 -7.11 8.34 -8.55
N GLY A 89 -8.30 7.78 -8.28
CA GLY A 89 -8.49 6.35 -7.97
C GLY A 89 -8.39 5.98 -6.49
N GLY A 90 -8.22 6.98 -5.61
CA GLY A 90 -8.30 6.85 -4.15
C GLY A 90 -9.66 7.30 -3.60
N ILE A 91 -9.68 7.76 -2.36
CA ILE A 91 -10.88 8.32 -1.71
C ILE A 91 -10.50 9.39 -0.69
N GLY A 92 -11.37 10.39 -0.50
CA GLY A 92 -11.24 11.33 0.61
C GLY A 92 -12.36 11.20 1.63
N ILE A 93 -12.04 11.38 2.90
CA ILE A 93 -13.00 11.37 4.01
C ILE A 93 -13.12 12.79 4.55
N ILE A 94 -14.30 13.40 4.42
CA ILE A 94 -14.56 14.75 4.92
C ILE A 94 -14.47 14.75 6.45
N HIS A 95 -13.74 15.72 7.00
CA HIS A 95 -13.63 15.90 8.45
C HIS A 95 -14.98 16.23 9.11
N HIS A 96 -15.07 16.10 10.43
CA HIS A 96 -16.29 16.38 11.21
C HIS A 96 -16.18 17.61 12.12
N ASN A 97 -15.12 18.41 11.94
CA ASN A 97 -14.90 19.65 12.69
C ASN A 97 -15.73 20.82 12.10
N CYS A 98 -17.03 20.59 11.92
CA CYS A 98 -17.99 21.51 11.31
C CYS A 98 -19.42 21.11 11.72
N SER A 99 -20.44 21.88 11.34
CA SER A 99 -21.83 21.46 11.56
C SER A 99 -22.19 20.26 10.67
N ALA A 100 -23.12 19.43 11.12
CA ALA A 100 -23.60 18.29 10.33
C ALA A 100 -24.16 18.73 8.96
N GLU A 101 -24.80 19.90 8.91
CA GLU A 101 -25.34 20.51 7.69
C GLU A 101 -24.22 20.91 6.73
N TYR A 102 -23.14 21.50 7.24
CA TYR A 102 -21.97 21.85 6.44
C TYR A 102 -21.31 20.60 5.87
N GLN A 103 -21.06 19.58 6.70
CA GLN A 103 -20.47 18.33 6.24
C GLN A 103 -21.33 17.65 5.16
N ALA A 104 -22.65 17.63 5.34
CA ALA A 104 -23.57 17.10 4.33
C ALA A 104 -23.53 17.89 3.02
N ASN A 105 -23.37 19.21 3.09
CA ASN A 105 -23.20 20.06 1.92
C ASN A 105 -21.86 19.79 1.21
N GLU A 106 -20.78 19.56 1.95
CA GLU A 106 -19.48 19.16 1.37
C GLU A 106 -19.58 17.83 0.61
N VAL A 107 -20.39 16.88 1.10
CA VAL A 107 -20.64 15.61 0.40
C VAL A 107 -21.51 15.78 -0.85
N HIS A 108 -22.35 16.83 -0.90
CA HIS A 108 -23.28 17.05 -2.01
C HIS A 108 -22.67 17.79 -3.21
N LYS A 109 -21.59 18.55 -2.99
CA LYS A 109 -20.84 19.25 -4.04
C LYS A 109 -20.16 18.27 -5.01
#